data_AF-A0A2N0QHF7-F1
#
_entry.id   AF-A0A2N0QHF7-F1
#
_cell.length_a   1.000
_cell.length_b   1.000
_cell.length_c   1.000
_cell.angle_alpha   90.00
_cell.angle_beta   90.00
_cell.angle_gamma   90.00
#
_symmetry.space_group_name_H-M   'P 1'
#
loop_
_entity.id
_entity.type
_entity.pdbx_description
1 polymer ?
#
loop_
_entity_poly.entity_id
_entity_poly.type
_entity_poly.pdbx_seq_one_letter_code
_entity_poly.pdbx_strand_id
1 'polypeptide(L)'
;MPATLAAISNGAKNGILLKGGIHLEHLSVIKLLAVDKTGTLTVGSPVITDVIAREDLSEQEALSVLASIEAQSNHPLAQAITKYANEQNIQTLQGIDIEDVPGWGIKAKINNKSYVVGKPDFVGSEAAKEFSNQALSTLAEEGKTVIFMKDDKGIALLVALKDTVRDEAKIAIKQLKEL
;
A
#
# COMPACT_ATOMS: atom_id res chain seq x y z
N MET A 1 22.52 -38.15 11.76
CA MET A 1 23.07 -36.81 11.47
C MET A 1 23.40 -36.49 9.99
N PRO A 2 23.45 -37.42 9.01
CA PRO A 2 23.67 -37.03 7.60
C PRO A 2 22.45 -36.41 6.92
N ALA A 3 21.24 -36.93 7.20
CA ALA A 3 20.03 -36.54 6.48
C ALA A 3 19.60 -35.09 6.76
N THR A 4 19.73 -34.61 7.99
CA THR A 4 19.38 -33.23 8.37
C THR A 4 20.33 -32.21 7.73
N LEU A 5 21.63 -32.49 7.71
CA LEU A 5 22.62 -31.63 7.05
C LEU A 5 22.43 -31.62 5.52
N ALA A 6 22.14 -32.77 4.92
CA ALA A 6 21.82 -32.88 3.51
C ALA A 6 20.52 -32.11 3.16
N ALA A 7 19.49 -32.22 3.99
CA ALA A 7 18.23 -31.50 3.82
C ALA A 7 18.42 -29.97 3.93
N ILE A 8 19.18 -29.49 4.93
CA ILE A 8 19.52 -28.07 5.07
C ILE A 8 20.30 -27.57 3.85
N SER A 9 21.33 -28.32 3.43
CA SER A 9 22.14 -27.96 2.26
C SER A 9 21.32 -27.94 0.97
N ASN A 10 20.40 -28.88 0.80
CA ASN A 10 19.50 -28.92 -0.34
C ASN A 10 18.48 -27.77 -0.29
N GLY A 11 17.93 -27.46 0.88
CA GLY A 11 17.04 -26.32 1.07
C GLY A 11 17.70 -25.00 0.70
N ALA A 12 18.95 -24.77 1.15
CA ALA A 12 19.69 -23.55 0.84
C ALA A 12 19.94 -23.37 -0.67
N LYS A 13 20.24 -24.46 -1.41
CA LYS A 13 20.36 -24.42 -2.88
C LYS A 13 19.05 -24.03 -3.59
N ASN A 14 17.91 -24.22 -2.93
CA ASN A 14 16.58 -23.86 -3.42
C ASN A 14 16.03 -22.57 -2.77
N GLY A 15 16.90 -21.77 -2.13
CA GLY A 15 16.51 -20.50 -1.52
C GLY A 15 15.79 -20.61 -0.17
N ILE A 16 15.77 -21.79 0.45
CA ILE A 16 15.16 -22.02 1.77
C ILE A 16 16.26 -22.03 2.84
N LEU A 17 16.29 -20.99 3.67
CA LEU A 17 17.23 -20.89 4.78
C LEU A 17 16.63 -21.48 6.06
N LEU A 18 17.19 -22.59 6.54
CA LEU A 18 16.76 -23.28 7.76
C LEU A 18 17.73 -22.98 8.91
N LYS A 19 17.22 -22.44 10.02
CA LYS A 19 18.02 -22.07 11.21
C LYS A 19 18.37 -23.25 12.12
N GLY A 20 18.64 -24.42 11.54
CA GLY A 20 18.97 -25.66 12.26
C GLY A 20 18.02 -26.83 12.01
N GLY A 21 18.47 -28.04 12.34
CA GLY A 21 17.75 -29.29 12.04
C GLY A 21 16.45 -29.48 12.80
N ILE A 22 16.32 -28.93 14.01
CA ILE A 22 15.11 -29.06 14.83
C ILE A 22 13.88 -28.43 14.15
N HIS A 23 14.07 -27.36 13.37
CA HIS A 23 12.98 -26.73 12.63
C HIS A 23 12.46 -27.61 11.49
N LEU A 24 13.31 -28.42 10.86
CA LEU A 24 12.89 -29.40 9.85
C LEU A 24 12.03 -30.50 10.47
N GLU A 25 12.44 -31.00 11.65
CA GLU A 25 11.67 -32.02 12.37
C GLU A 25 10.29 -31.48 12.76
N HIS A 26 10.21 -30.24 13.26
CA HIS A 26 8.94 -29.61 13.59
C HIS A 26 8.04 -29.38 12.37
N LEU A 27 8.60 -28.94 11.23
CA LEU A 27 7.84 -28.76 9.99
C LEU A 27 7.10 -30.03 9.55
N SER A 28 7.65 -31.23 9.84
CA SER A 28 7.07 -32.51 9.43
C SER A 28 5.73 -32.86 10.10
N VAL A 29 5.39 -32.20 11.22
CA VAL A 29 4.18 -32.49 12.00
C VAL A 29 3.20 -31.30 12.07
N ILE A 30 3.48 -30.21 11.35
CA ILE A 30 2.60 -29.03 11.33
C ILE A 30 1.26 -29.40 10.66
N LYS A 31 0.17 -29.00 11.32
CA LYS A 31 -1.21 -29.15 10.80
C LYS A 31 -1.91 -27.82 10.51
N LEU A 32 -1.37 -26.72 11.03
CA LEU A 32 -1.94 -25.39 10.91
C LEU A 32 -0.82 -24.41 10.55
N LEU A 33 -1.05 -23.63 9.49
CA LEU A 33 -0.17 -22.56 9.07
C LEU A 33 -0.92 -21.23 9.16
N ALA A 34 -0.45 -20.34 10.01
CA ALA A 34 -0.84 -18.93 9.99
C ALA A 34 0.15 -18.17 9.11
N VAL A 35 -0.34 -17.44 8.12
CA VAL A 35 0.49 -16.73 7.13
C VAL A 35 0.19 -15.24 7.25
N ASP A 36 1.24 -14.43 7.27
CA ASP A 36 1.09 -12.99 7.14
C ASP A 36 0.63 -12.62 5.71
N LYS A 37 -0.09 -11.52 5.56
CA LYS A 37 -0.58 -11.10 4.24
C LYS A 37 0.47 -10.28 3.51
N THR A 38 0.84 -9.14 4.08
CA THR A 38 1.60 -8.08 3.40
C THR A 38 3.03 -8.53 3.19
N GLY A 39 3.48 -8.58 1.93
CA GLY A 39 4.83 -8.99 1.56
C GLY A 39 5.06 -10.51 1.56
N THR A 40 4.16 -11.30 2.16
CA THR A 40 4.20 -12.77 2.13
C THR A 40 3.27 -13.35 1.07
N LEU A 41 1.95 -13.15 1.20
CA LEU A 41 0.98 -13.55 0.17
C LEU A 41 0.86 -12.51 -0.95
N THR A 42 1.15 -11.26 -0.62
CA THR A 42 1.15 -10.14 -1.56
C THR A 42 2.57 -9.72 -1.91
N VAL A 43 2.70 -8.91 -2.96
CA VAL A 43 3.98 -8.35 -3.39
C VAL A 43 4.55 -7.42 -2.31
N GLY A 44 3.68 -6.75 -1.53
CA GLY A 44 4.09 -5.78 -0.52
C GLY A 44 4.43 -4.40 -1.11
N SER A 45 4.09 -4.20 -2.38
CA SER A 45 4.23 -2.93 -3.09
C SER A 45 2.85 -2.54 -3.63
N PRO A 46 2.09 -1.70 -2.90
CA PRO A 46 0.79 -1.23 -3.35
C PRO A 46 0.89 -0.58 -4.73
N VAL A 47 -0.14 -0.75 -5.54
CA VAL A 47 -0.28 -0.07 -6.84
C VAL A 47 -1.52 0.81 -6.81
N ILE A 48 -1.43 1.98 -7.45
CA ILE A 48 -2.58 2.86 -7.64
C ILE A 48 -3.55 2.17 -8.61
N THR A 49 -4.81 2.06 -8.21
CA THR A 49 -5.87 1.48 -9.04
C THR A 49 -6.84 2.55 -9.53
N ASP A 50 -7.08 3.59 -8.74
CA ASP A 50 -8.07 4.62 -9.05
C ASP A 50 -7.57 5.96 -8.54
N VAL A 51 -7.83 7.00 -9.32
CA VAL A 51 -7.60 8.40 -8.97
C VAL A 51 -8.89 9.15 -9.33
N ILE A 52 -9.45 9.89 -8.37
CA ILE A 52 -10.71 10.62 -8.57
C ILE A 52 -10.54 12.02 -8.01
N ALA A 53 -10.43 13.00 -8.89
CA ALA A 53 -10.34 14.42 -8.52
C ALA A 53 -11.73 15.04 -8.31
N ARG A 54 -11.79 16.12 -7.53
CA ARG A 54 -12.98 16.98 -7.46
C ARG A 54 -13.23 17.61 -8.83
N GLU A 55 -14.50 17.80 -9.20
CA GLU A 55 -14.91 18.22 -10.56
C GLU A 55 -14.27 19.53 -11.06
N ASP A 56 -13.89 20.45 -10.16
CA ASP A 56 -13.26 21.72 -10.51
C ASP A 56 -11.72 21.64 -10.66
N LEU A 57 -11.13 20.45 -10.51
CA LEU A 57 -9.69 20.23 -10.56
C LEU A 57 -9.30 19.28 -11.69
N SER A 58 -8.15 19.55 -12.32
CA SER A 58 -7.50 18.57 -13.17
C SER A 58 -6.94 17.43 -12.32
N GLU A 59 -7.20 16.19 -12.74
CA GLU A 59 -6.65 15.01 -12.09
C GLU A 59 -5.12 15.05 -12.01
N GLN A 60 -4.47 15.47 -13.10
CA GLN A 60 -3.00 15.59 -13.15
C GLN A 60 -2.46 16.65 -12.19
N GLU A 61 -3.16 17.79 -12.04
CA GLU A 61 -2.74 18.84 -11.12
C GLU A 61 -2.93 18.41 -9.67
N ALA A 62 -4.07 17.82 -9.34
CA ALA A 62 -4.34 17.31 -8.00
C ALA A 62 -3.34 16.19 -7.63
N LEU A 63 -3.05 15.29 -8.57
CA LEU A 63 -2.08 14.22 -8.37
C LEU A 63 -0.65 14.74 -8.28
N SER A 64 -0.30 15.81 -9.02
CA SER A 64 0.99 16.50 -8.86
C SER A 64 1.16 17.01 -7.43
N VAL A 65 0.15 17.71 -6.89
CA VAL A 65 0.17 18.20 -5.49
C VAL A 65 0.33 17.02 -4.52
N LEU A 66 -0.51 15.99 -4.64
CA LEU A 66 -0.45 14.82 -3.76
C LEU A 66 0.92 14.12 -3.81
N ALA A 67 1.43 13.83 -5.01
CA ALA A 67 2.72 13.18 -5.19
C ALA A 67 3.87 14.00 -4.61
N SER A 68 3.77 15.33 -4.66
CA SER A 68 4.79 16.20 -4.10
C SER A 68 4.79 16.19 -2.56
N ILE A 69 3.61 16.09 -1.94
CA ILE A 69 3.47 15.90 -0.50
C ILE A 69 4.02 14.53 -0.09
N GLU A 70 3.60 13.48 -0.79
CA GLU A 70 3.96 12.09 -0.49
C GLU A 70 5.43 11.78 -0.78
N ALA A 71 6.09 12.54 -1.66
CA ALA A 71 7.54 12.42 -1.90
C ALA A 71 8.41 12.70 -0.65
N GLN A 72 7.84 13.31 0.39
CA GLN A 72 8.51 13.54 1.66
C GLN A 72 8.32 12.40 2.68
N SER A 73 7.46 11.41 2.37
CA SER A 73 7.15 10.29 3.26
C SER A 73 7.81 8.99 2.80
N ASN A 74 8.28 8.20 3.77
CA ASN A 74 8.85 6.87 3.53
C ASN A 74 7.80 5.74 3.59
N HIS A 75 6.51 6.08 3.69
CA HIS A 75 5.45 5.08 3.77
C HIS A 75 5.29 4.32 2.44
N PRO A 76 5.02 2.99 2.44
CA PRO A 76 4.83 2.25 1.20
C PRO A 76 3.74 2.80 0.27
N LEU A 77 2.67 3.39 0.82
CA LEU A 77 1.63 4.07 0.02
C LEU A 77 2.17 5.33 -0.66
N ALA A 78 3.02 6.10 0.03
CA ALA A 78 3.65 7.31 -0.50
C ALA A 78 4.56 6.98 -1.69
N GLN A 79 5.34 5.91 -1.54
CA GLN A 79 6.19 5.38 -2.61
C GLN A 79 5.38 4.91 -3.82
N ALA A 80 4.21 4.30 -3.59
CA ALA A 80 3.32 3.90 -4.68
C ALA A 80 2.74 5.09 -5.46
N ILE A 81 2.33 6.15 -4.75
CA ILE A 81 1.79 7.38 -5.36
C ILE A 81 2.86 8.10 -6.17
N THR A 82 4.05 8.30 -5.59
CA THR A 82 5.17 8.97 -6.28
C THR A 82 5.64 8.18 -7.49
N LYS A 83 5.74 6.86 -7.38
CA LYS A 83 6.03 5.98 -8.52
C LYS A 83 4.98 6.13 -9.62
N TYR A 84 3.70 6.08 -9.27
CA TYR A 84 2.62 6.24 -10.24
C TYR A 84 2.66 7.60 -10.93
N ALA A 85 2.85 8.69 -10.18
CA ALA A 85 2.98 10.03 -10.75
C ALA A 85 4.15 10.12 -11.75
N ASN A 86 5.31 9.53 -11.42
CA ASN A 86 6.45 9.47 -12.32
C ASN A 86 6.14 8.66 -13.60
N GLU A 87 5.46 7.52 -13.49
CA GLU A 87 5.03 6.71 -14.64
C GLU A 87 4.04 7.47 -15.56
N GLN A 88 3.22 8.37 -14.98
CA GLN A 88 2.33 9.26 -15.71
C GLN A 88 3.00 10.56 -16.21
N ASN A 89 4.33 10.71 -16.03
CA ASN A 89 5.09 11.93 -16.35
C ASN A 89 4.59 13.20 -15.64
N ILE A 90 4.02 13.04 -14.44
CA ILE A 90 3.54 14.15 -13.62
C ILE A 90 4.70 14.70 -12.81
N GLN A 91 4.96 16.00 -12.93
CA GLN A 91 6.04 16.65 -12.21
C GLN A 91 5.65 16.94 -10.76
N THR A 92 6.59 16.70 -9.84
CA THR A 92 6.45 17.11 -8.44
C THR A 92 6.88 18.57 -8.25
N LEU A 93 6.17 19.27 -7.37
CA LEU A 93 6.42 20.63 -6.94
C LEU A 93 7.54 20.66 -5.88
N GLN A 94 8.25 21.79 -5.81
CA GLN A 94 9.25 22.07 -4.78
C GLN A 94 8.72 23.08 -3.75
N GLY A 95 9.43 23.24 -2.63
CA GLY A 95 9.10 24.25 -1.61
C GLY A 95 7.84 23.91 -0.81
N ILE A 96 7.75 22.67 -0.36
CA ILE A 96 6.61 22.13 0.38
C ILE A 96 7.01 22.01 1.85
N ASP A 97 6.23 22.63 2.72
CA ASP A 97 6.35 22.42 4.16
C ASP A 97 5.39 21.30 4.55
N ILE A 98 5.90 20.26 5.22
CA ILE A 98 5.10 19.13 5.68
C ILE A 98 5.16 18.95 7.21
N GLU A 99 4.08 18.43 7.76
CA GLU A 99 3.97 17.97 9.14
C GLU A 99 3.35 16.56 9.12
N ASP A 100 4.15 15.55 9.45
CA ASP A 100 3.65 14.19 9.66
C ASP A 100 2.82 14.14 10.94
N VAL A 101 1.62 13.55 10.83
CA VAL A 101 0.73 13.26 11.97
C VAL A 101 0.63 11.74 12.13
N PRO A 102 1.46 11.14 13.01
CA PRO A 102 1.58 9.69 13.12
C PRO A 102 0.24 8.98 13.32
N GLY A 103 -0.01 7.95 12.49
CA GLY A 103 -1.25 7.15 12.53
C GLY A 103 -2.43 7.75 11.75
N TRP A 104 -2.35 9.01 11.33
CA TRP A 104 -3.44 9.73 10.67
C TRP A 104 -3.14 10.10 9.22
N GLY A 105 -1.98 10.74 8.97
CA GLY A 105 -1.62 11.25 7.65
C GLY A 105 -0.61 12.39 7.71
N ILE A 106 -0.65 13.27 6.70
CA ILE A 106 0.29 14.37 6.49
C ILE A 106 -0.49 15.67 6.33
N LYS A 107 -0.03 16.74 6.97
CA LYS A 107 -0.45 18.11 6.62
C LYS A 107 0.65 18.75 5.81
N ALA A 108 0.27 19.55 4.81
CA ALA A 108 1.24 20.21 3.96
C ALA A 108 0.81 21.63 3.60
N LYS A 109 1.79 22.46 3.26
CA LYS A 109 1.57 23.80 2.73
C LYS A 109 2.37 24.00 1.45
N ILE A 110 1.69 24.41 0.38
CA ILE A 110 2.28 24.64 -0.96
C ILE A 110 1.71 25.95 -1.50
N ASN A 111 2.57 26.90 -1.85
CA ASN A 111 2.13 28.19 -2.43
C ASN A 111 1.02 28.88 -1.60
N ASN A 112 1.18 28.91 -0.28
CA ASN A 112 0.18 29.41 0.68
C ASN A 112 -1.16 28.66 0.77
N LYS A 113 -1.34 27.55 0.06
CA LYS A 113 -2.50 26.66 0.22
C LYS A 113 -2.20 25.54 1.21
N SER A 114 -3.16 25.23 2.06
CA SER A 114 -3.05 24.14 3.04
C SER A 114 -3.69 22.87 2.49
N TYR A 115 -3.03 21.74 2.74
CA TYR A 115 -3.49 20.43 2.34
C TYR A 115 -3.45 19.48 3.53
N VAL A 116 -4.42 18.58 3.58
CA VAL A 116 -4.46 17.47 4.53
C VAL A 116 -4.60 16.18 3.73
N VAL A 117 -3.64 15.27 3.89
CA VAL A 117 -3.59 13.98 3.20
C VAL A 117 -3.72 12.86 4.22
N GLY A 118 -4.60 11.90 4.00
CA GLY A 118 -4.68 10.73 4.88
C GLY A 118 -5.98 9.93 4.77
N LYS A 119 -6.29 9.21 5.85
CA LYS A 119 -7.49 8.37 5.96
C LYS A 119 -8.76 9.23 6.05
N PRO A 120 -9.95 8.66 5.77
CA PRO A 120 -11.23 9.37 5.87
C PRO A 120 -11.41 10.17 7.17
N ASP A 121 -11.04 9.57 8.31
CA ASP A 121 -11.21 10.21 9.62
C ASP A 121 -10.30 11.42 9.84
N PHE A 122 -9.21 11.53 9.08
CA PHE A 122 -8.29 12.66 9.19
C PHE A 122 -8.72 13.86 8.34
N VAL A 123 -9.22 13.60 7.13
CA VAL A 123 -9.69 14.65 6.21
C VAL A 123 -11.13 15.11 6.53
N GLY A 124 -11.88 14.29 7.27
CA GLY A 124 -13.26 14.51 7.67
C GLY A 124 -14.16 13.39 7.14
N SER A 125 -14.60 12.49 8.02
CA SER A 125 -15.24 11.23 7.63
C SER A 125 -16.52 11.40 6.81
N GLU A 126 -17.31 12.42 7.09
CA GLU A 126 -18.57 12.69 6.35
C GLU A 126 -18.28 13.17 4.92
N ALA A 127 -17.43 14.18 4.77
CA ALA A 127 -17.01 14.68 3.46
C ALA A 127 -16.32 13.58 2.61
N ALA A 128 -15.49 12.74 3.24
CA ALA A 128 -14.84 11.62 2.56
C ALA A 128 -15.84 10.54 2.12
N LYS A 129 -16.89 10.29 2.91
CA LYS A 129 -17.97 9.34 2.57
C LYS A 129 -18.85 9.85 1.44
N GLU A 130 -19.14 11.15 1.39
CA GLU A 130 -20.02 11.73 0.36
C GLU A 130 -19.29 12.00 -0.96
N PHE A 131 -17.95 12.08 -0.93
CA PHE A 131 -17.15 12.38 -2.11
C PHE A 131 -17.37 11.39 -3.25
N SER A 132 -17.55 11.95 -4.46
CA SER A 132 -17.71 11.22 -5.73
C SER A 132 -18.68 10.04 -5.65
N ASN A 133 -19.96 10.33 -5.39
CA ASN A 133 -21.03 9.32 -5.30
C ASN A 133 -20.72 8.18 -4.33
N GLN A 134 -20.11 8.50 -3.18
CA GLN A 134 -19.72 7.52 -2.16
C GLN A 134 -18.70 6.48 -2.66
N ALA A 135 -17.78 6.88 -3.54
CA ALA A 135 -16.73 6.00 -4.07
C ALA A 135 -15.94 5.26 -2.97
N LEU A 136 -15.80 5.85 -1.78
CA LEU A 136 -15.13 5.24 -0.64
C LEU A 136 -15.70 3.84 -0.29
N SER A 137 -17.02 3.68 -0.21
CA SER A 137 -17.61 2.40 0.19
C SER A 137 -17.36 1.32 -0.86
N THR A 138 -17.57 1.64 -2.14
CA THR A 138 -17.36 0.71 -3.25
C THR A 138 -15.90 0.27 -3.32
N LEU A 139 -14.96 1.21 -3.26
CA LEU A 139 -13.53 0.90 -3.33
C LEU A 139 -13.04 0.11 -2.10
N ALA A 140 -13.58 0.39 -0.92
CA ALA A 140 -13.28 -0.36 0.29
C ALA A 140 -13.80 -1.82 0.21
N GLU A 141 -15.00 -2.04 -0.33
CA GLU A 141 -15.56 -3.39 -0.58
C GLU A 141 -14.70 -4.21 -1.56
N GLU A 142 -14.06 -3.55 -2.52
CA GLU A 142 -13.09 -4.17 -3.44
C GLU A 142 -11.73 -4.50 -2.78
N GLY A 143 -11.59 -4.21 -1.48
CA GLY A 143 -10.39 -4.42 -0.68
C GLY A 143 -9.28 -3.42 -0.98
N LYS A 144 -9.61 -2.25 -1.54
CA LYS A 144 -8.64 -1.18 -1.81
C LYS A 144 -8.44 -0.33 -0.54
N THR A 145 -7.22 0.14 -0.37
CA THR A 145 -6.89 1.16 0.64
C THR A 145 -7.10 2.52 0.01
N VAL A 146 -7.96 3.34 0.60
CA VAL A 146 -8.31 4.66 0.06
C VAL A 146 -7.67 5.74 0.91
N ILE A 147 -7.00 6.68 0.25
CA ILE A 147 -6.46 7.90 0.83
C ILE A 147 -7.12 9.12 0.16
N PHE A 148 -7.17 10.21 0.90
CA PHE A 148 -7.75 11.46 0.43
C PHE A 148 -6.75 12.58 0.56
N MET A 149 -6.85 13.55 -0.33
CA MET A 149 -6.29 14.89 -0.17
C MET A 149 -7.43 15.88 -0.05
N LYS A 150 -7.35 16.75 0.95
CA LYS A 150 -8.30 17.83 1.21
C LYS A 150 -7.59 19.17 1.13
N ASP A 151 -8.26 20.15 0.52
CA ASP A 151 -7.89 21.57 0.54
C ASP A 151 -8.95 22.40 1.31
N ASP A 152 -8.81 23.72 1.29
CA ASP A 152 -9.73 24.65 1.98
C ASP A 152 -11.18 24.59 1.45
N LYS A 153 -11.41 24.04 0.24
CA LYS A 153 -12.74 23.89 -0.36
C LYS A 153 -13.35 22.51 -0.11
N GLY A 154 -12.62 21.58 0.53
CA GLY A 154 -13.07 20.22 0.82
C GLY A 154 -12.17 19.16 0.19
N ILE A 155 -12.70 17.95 0.00
CA ILE A 155 -11.93 16.86 -0.62
C ILE A 155 -11.56 17.28 -2.06
N ALA A 156 -10.26 17.26 -2.35
CA ALA A 156 -9.69 17.62 -3.64
C ALA A 156 -9.39 16.38 -4.50
N LEU A 157 -8.99 15.28 -3.86
CA LEU A 157 -8.58 14.05 -4.53
C LEU A 157 -8.85 12.83 -3.64
N LEU A 158 -9.28 11.75 -4.27
CA LEU A 158 -9.27 10.39 -3.73
C LEU A 158 -8.26 9.57 -4.55
N VAL A 159 -7.41 8.81 -3.87
CA VAL A 159 -6.55 7.80 -4.51
C VAL A 159 -6.76 6.46 -3.83
N ALA A 160 -6.98 5.42 -4.62
CA ALA A 160 -7.14 4.06 -4.15
C ALA A 160 -5.95 3.21 -4.56
N LEU A 161 -5.50 2.39 -3.61
CA LEU A 161 -4.35 1.51 -3.76
C LEU A 161 -4.74 0.07 -3.45
N LYS A 162 -4.11 -0.87 -4.15
CA LYS A 162 -4.26 -2.30 -3.86
C LYS A 162 -2.90 -2.97 -3.79
N ASP A 163 -2.70 -3.78 -2.77
CA ASP A 163 -1.54 -4.68 -2.72
C ASP A 163 -1.90 -5.96 -3.47
N THR A 164 -1.13 -6.27 -4.52
CA THR A 164 -1.43 -7.38 -5.40
C THR A 164 -0.99 -8.70 -4.80
N VAL A 165 -1.83 -9.73 -4.95
CA VAL A 165 -1.49 -11.10 -4.52
C VAL A 165 -0.43 -11.65 -5.46
N ARG A 166 0.60 -12.32 -4.93
CA ARG A 166 1.61 -13.01 -5.74
C ARG A 166 0.96 -14.14 -6.53
N ASP A 167 1.35 -14.32 -7.79
CA ASP A 167 0.81 -15.39 -8.62
C ASP A 167 1.16 -16.76 -8.02
N GLU A 168 2.39 -16.92 -7.52
CA GLU A 168 2.85 -18.12 -6.83
C GLU A 168 2.08 -18.41 -5.52
N ALA A 169 1.52 -17.41 -4.85
CA ALA A 169 0.83 -17.60 -3.58
C ALA A 169 -0.44 -18.46 -3.75
N LYS A 170 -1.18 -18.28 -4.85
CA LYS A 170 -2.39 -19.09 -5.12
C LYS A 170 -2.04 -20.56 -5.33
N ILE A 171 -0.95 -20.82 -6.05
CA ILE A 171 -0.46 -22.17 -6.34
C ILE A 171 0.05 -22.82 -5.05
N ALA A 172 0.86 -22.11 -4.28
CA ALA A 172 1.41 -22.59 -3.01
C ALA A 172 0.31 -22.95 -2.00
N ILE A 173 -0.70 -22.09 -1.83
CA ILE A 173 -1.83 -22.37 -0.92
C ILE A 173 -2.64 -23.58 -1.39
N LYS A 174 -2.84 -23.75 -2.70
CA LYS A 174 -3.51 -24.93 -3.23
C LYS A 174 -2.72 -26.20 -2.89
N GLN A 175 -1.43 -26.22 -3.18
CA GLN A 175 -0.55 -27.35 -2.88
C GLN A 175 -0.51 -27.68 -1.39
N LEU A 176 -0.44 -26.66 -0.51
CA LEU A 176 -0.45 -26.85 0.94
C LEU A 176 -1.75 -27.44 1.47
N LYS A 177 -2.89 -27.22 0.81
CA LYS A 177 -4.18 -27.82 1.19
C LYS A 177 -4.35 -29.25 0.69
N GLU A 178 -3.55 -29.66 -0.28
CA GLU A 178 -3.56 -31.02 -0.86
C GLU A 178 -2.57 -31.96 -0.16
N LEU A 179 -1.68 -31.43 0.69
CA LEU A 179 -0.77 -32.16 1.58
C LEU A 179 -1.49 -32.71 2.82
#